data_AF-A0A4U9QWD1-F1
#
_entry.id   AF-A0A4U9QWD1-F1
#
_cell.length_a   1.000
_cell.length_b   1.000
_cell.length_c   1.000
_cell.angle_alpha   90.00
_cell.angle_beta   90.00
_cell.angle_gamma   90.00
#
_symmetry.space_group_name_H-M   'P 1'
#
loop_
_entity.id
_entity.type
_entity.pdbx_description
1 polymer ?
#
loop_
_entity_poly.entity_id
_entity_poly.type
_entity_poly.pdbx_seq_one_letter_code
_entity_poly.pdbx_strand_id
1 'polypeptide(L)'
;MKNKKTLIISSVCILILIGVFFSIYYYFVFRNTSIYNKTVKNYIIKINKINNDVNTYSSNGDLDITKINSELSKNVIEPLVNHKNNILKLNPPEKYKARQKYLVDGLENNIMIYKQAFTIINNANNMNLNKSLEDLKSYRDKTDSNYSLAKGEAFDIQFPPTLNTFIDTVLSFGNKSLEKQTQLKIKEAQNVQFKNSVEIAKNKLEDLLNKNSYVDNISRIREENRIFEPVLESIKKDKETLSDIFISLSEIPIPEDKNNIFSTLQSILKDYSVYLQTLNDTLESENNSENTGIFIKKSFENSYTENEKNLENIKNKFNKFKDSLKNI
;
A
#
# COMPACT_ATOMS: atom_id res chain seq x y z
N MET A 1 -10.83 -88.05 -44.91
CA MET A 1 -10.67 -87.94 -43.43
C MET A 1 -9.51 -87.05 -42.97
N LYS A 2 -8.34 -87.05 -43.64
CA LYS A 2 -7.19 -86.20 -43.26
C LYS A 2 -7.55 -84.70 -43.17
N ASN A 3 -8.20 -84.13 -44.19
CA ASN A 3 -8.59 -82.72 -44.19
C ASN A 3 -9.55 -82.32 -43.06
N LYS A 4 -10.47 -83.22 -42.64
CA LYS A 4 -11.35 -82.98 -41.49
C LYS A 4 -10.59 -82.97 -40.16
N LYS A 5 -9.61 -83.87 -39.98
CA LYS A 5 -8.74 -83.88 -38.79
C LYS A 5 -7.87 -82.64 -38.72
N THR A 6 -7.26 -82.23 -39.84
CA THR A 6 -6.48 -80.99 -39.92
C THR A 6 -7.33 -79.77 -39.59
N LEU A 7 -8.56 -79.69 -40.12
CA LEU A 7 -9.47 -78.57 -39.86
C LEU A 7 -9.90 -78.49 -38.39
N ILE A 8 -10.18 -79.62 -37.74
CA ILE A 8 -10.48 -79.67 -36.30
C ILE A 8 -9.27 -79.21 -35.46
N ILE A 9 -8.07 -79.70 -35.76
CA ILE A 9 -6.85 -79.31 -35.05
C ILE A 9 -6.58 -77.80 -35.21
N SER A 10 -6.68 -77.27 -36.43
CA SER A 10 -6.52 -75.84 -36.70
C SER A 10 -7.52 -74.98 -35.93
N SER A 11 -8.79 -75.38 -35.86
CA SER A 11 -9.82 -74.66 -35.09
C SER A 11 -9.53 -74.65 -33.58
N VAL A 12 -9.07 -75.78 -33.02
CA VAL A 12 -8.68 -75.84 -31.60
C VAL A 12 -7.46 -74.96 -31.31
N CYS A 13 -6.45 -74.96 -32.20
CA CYS A 13 -5.29 -74.08 -32.06
C CYS A 13 -5.69 -72.59 -32.09
N ILE A 14 -6.61 -72.20 -32.99
CA ILE A 14 -7.11 -70.81 -33.05
C ILE A 14 -7.83 -70.42 -31.75
N LEU A 15 -8.69 -71.29 -31.22
CA LEU A 15 -9.39 -71.01 -29.95
C LEU A 15 -8.42 -70.88 -28.77
N ILE A 16 -7.36 -71.70 -28.71
CA ILE A 16 -6.32 -71.58 -27.69
C ILE A 16 -5.56 -70.26 -27.85
N LEU A 17 -5.18 -69.88 -29.06
CA LEU A 17 -4.49 -68.60 -29.32
C LEU A 17 -5.35 -67.40 -28.94
N ILE A 18 -6.66 -67.43 -29.22
CA ILE A 18 -7.60 -66.41 -28.80
C ILE A 18 -7.68 -66.35 -27.26
N GLY A 19 -7.79 -67.49 -26.58
CA GLY A 19 -7.82 -67.56 -25.12
C GLY A 19 -6.55 -67.02 -24.45
N VAL A 20 -5.38 -67.35 -25.01
CA VAL A 20 -4.08 -66.84 -24.56
C VAL A 20 -3.98 -65.33 -24.82
N PHE A 21 -4.40 -64.84 -25.99
CA PHE A 21 -4.44 -63.41 -26.29
C PHE A 21 -5.30 -62.64 -25.30
N PHE A 22 -6.53 -63.11 -25.02
CA PHE A 22 -7.41 -62.47 -24.05
C PHE A 22 -6.85 -62.50 -22.62
N SER A 23 -6.18 -63.58 -22.24
CA SER A 23 -5.55 -63.71 -20.92
C SER A 23 -4.35 -62.76 -20.77
N ILE A 24 -3.50 -62.66 -21.80
CA ILE A 24 -2.40 -61.69 -21.85
C ILE A 24 -2.95 -60.26 -21.84
N TYR A 25 -3.96 -59.96 -22.66
CA TYR A 25 -4.60 -58.65 -22.70
C TYR A 25 -5.21 -58.27 -21.34
N TYR A 26 -5.94 -59.18 -20.70
CA TYR A 26 -6.52 -58.94 -19.38
C TYR A 26 -5.44 -58.68 -18.33
N TYR A 27 -4.40 -59.53 -18.29
CA TYR A 27 -3.34 -59.42 -17.30
C TYR A 27 -2.47 -58.17 -17.49
N PHE A 28 -2.12 -57.80 -18.73
CA PHE A 28 -1.21 -56.69 -18.99
C PHE A 28 -1.93 -55.35 -19.16
N VAL A 29 -3.09 -55.31 -19.82
CA VAL A 29 -3.79 -54.06 -20.12
C VAL A 29 -4.80 -53.74 -19.04
N PHE A 30 -5.73 -54.66 -18.74
CA PHE A 30 -6.83 -54.38 -17.82
C PHE A 30 -6.35 -54.24 -16.36
N ARG A 31 -5.55 -55.19 -15.86
CA ARG A 31 -5.02 -55.14 -14.49
C ARG A 31 -4.12 -53.91 -14.28
N ASN A 32 -3.20 -53.63 -15.21
CA ASN A 32 -2.32 -52.46 -15.10
C ASN A 32 -3.12 -51.14 -15.09
N THR A 33 -4.12 -51.03 -15.97
CA THR A 33 -5.04 -49.88 -16.00
C THR A 33 -5.82 -49.74 -14.69
N SER A 34 -6.31 -50.85 -14.12
CA SER A 34 -7.03 -50.85 -12.84
C SER A 34 -6.14 -50.42 -11.66
N ILE A 35 -4.91 -50.94 -11.59
CA ILE A 35 -3.93 -50.56 -10.55
C ILE A 35 -3.60 -49.07 -10.65
N TYR A 36 -3.30 -48.60 -11.87
CA TYR A 36 -3.04 -47.18 -12.12
C TYR A 36 -4.22 -46.30 -11.64
N ASN A 37 -5.45 -46.62 -12.06
CA ASN A 37 -6.64 -45.87 -11.69
C ASN A 37 -6.86 -45.82 -10.18
N LYS A 38 -6.72 -46.95 -9.47
CA LYS A 38 -6.86 -47.00 -8.01
C LYS A 38 -5.81 -46.13 -7.33
N THR A 39 -4.55 -46.21 -7.77
CA THR A 39 -3.45 -45.45 -7.20
C THR A 39 -3.63 -43.95 -7.40
N VAL A 40 -3.95 -43.50 -8.61
CA VAL A 40 -4.20 -42.08 -8.91
C VAL A 40 -5.40 -41.56 -8.12
N LYS A 41 -6.50 -42.31 -8.09
CA LYS A 41 -7.70 -41.95 -7.32
C LYS A 41 -7.38 -41.75 -5.84
N ASN A 42 -6.55 -42.62 -5.25
CA ASN A 42 -6.12 -42.49 -3.86
C ASN A 42 -5.31 -41.20 -3.60
N TYR A 43 -4.43 -40.79 -4.52
CA TYR A 43 -3.73 -39.51 -4.39
C TYR A 43 -4.67 -38.31 -4.54
N ILE A 44 -5.61 -38.36 -5.49
CA ILE A 44 -6.59 -37.30 -5.71
C ILE A 44 -7.48 -37.10 -4.47
N ILE A 45 -7.93 -38.17 -3.81
CA ILE A 45 -8.69 -38.07 -2.56
C ILE A 45 -7.89 -37.30 -1.49
N LYS A 46 -6.58 -37.57 -1.37
CA LYS A 46 -5.71 -36.86 -0.41
C LYS A 46 -5.53 -35.39 -0.78
N ILE A 47 -5.34 -35.09 -2.06
CA ILE A 47 -5.20 -33.73 -2.58
C ILE A 47 -6.50 -32.94 -2.35
N ASN A 48 -7.66 -33.51 -2.69
CA ASN A 48 -8.96 -32.88 -2.47
C ASN A 48 -9.19 -32.60 -0.99
N LYS A 49 -8.78 -33.51 -0.10
CA LYS A 49 -8.85 -33.28 1.34
C LYS A 49 -8.02 -32.05 1.74
N ILE A 50 -6.76 -31.97 1.31
CA ILE A 50 -5.89 -30.81 1.58
C ILE A 50 -6.54 -29.51 1.07
N ASN A 51 -7.05 -29.51 -0.17
CA ASN A 51 -7.68 -28.33 -0.75
C ASN A 51 -8.97 -27.93 0.00
N ASN A 52 -9.72 -28.89 0.54
CA ASN A 52 -10.92 -28.61 1.32
C ASN A 52 -10.58 -28.05 2.71
N ASP A 53 -9.60 -28.64 3.39
CA ASP A 53 -9.18 -28.32 4.76
C ASP A 53 -8.45 -26.96 4.86
N VAL A 54 -8.17 -26.29 3.74
CA VAL A 54 -7.53 -24.96 3.72
C VAL A 54 -8.38 -23.87 4.39
N ASN A 55 -9.71 -24.05 4.44
CA ASN A 55 -10.56 -23.12 5.16
C ASN A 55 -10.18 -22.97 6.64
N THR A 56 -9.46 -23.94 7.22
CA THR A 56 -8.99 -23.87 8.60
C THR A 56 -7.87 -22.84 8.83
N TYR A 57 -7.37 -22.19 7.77
CA TYR A 57 -6.39 -21.09 7.83
C TYR A 57 -7.06 -19.71 7.69
N SER A 58 -8.38 -19.65 7.58
CA SER A 58 -9.15 -18.41 7.46
C SER A 58 -10.49 -18.52 8.19
N SER A 59 -10.81 -17.54 9.04
CA SER A 59 -12.08 -17.51 9.78
C SER A 59 -12.72 -16.13 9.67
N ASN A 60 -14.04 -16.07 9.47
CA ASN A 60 -14.81 -14.83 9.42
C ASN A 60 -14.28 -13.78 8.40
N GLY A 61 -13.64 -14.23 7.32
CA GLY A 61 -13.08 -13.34 6.31
C GLY A 61 -11.67 -12.82 6.62
N ASP A 62 -11.04 -13.29 7.69
CA ASP A 62 -9.66 -12.96 8.07
C ASP A 62 -8.76 -14.20 8.03
N LEU A 63 -7.44 -13.97 7.92
CA LEU A 63 -6.41 -15.01 7.89
C LEU A 63 -5.90 -15.32 9.30
N ASP A 64 -5.73 -16.61 9.61
CA ASP A 64 -4.96 -17.03 10.78
C ASP A 64 -3.46 -17.05 10.44
N ILE A 65 -2.83 -15.88 10.54
CA ILE A 65 -1.42 -15.67 10.20
C ILE A 65 -0.50 -16.59 11.03
N THR A 66 -0.80 -16.77 12.31
CA THR A 66 0.00 -17.61 13.21
C THR A 66 0.00 -19.05 12.73
N LYS A 67 -1.18 -19.60 12.44
CA LYS A 67 -1.33 -20.97 11.95
C LYS A 67 -0.74 -21.15 10.55
N ILE A 68 -0.93 -20.18 9.65
CA ILE A 68 -0.33 -20.20 8.32
C ILE A 68 1.20 -20.29 8.43
N ASN A 69 1.80 -19.50 9.31
CA ASN A 69 3.25 -19.46 9.47
C ASN A 69 3.84 -20.73 10.09
N SER A 70 3.11 -21.40 10.99
CA SER A 70 3.58 -22.62 11.65
C SER A 70 3.27 -23.90 10.87
N GLU A 71 2.16 -23.96 10.14
CA GLU A 71 1.59 -25.21 9.61
C GLU A 71 1.54 -25.28 8.08
N LEU A 72 1.35 -24.18 7.35
CA LEU A 72 1.03 -24.24 5.92
C LEU A 72 2.11 -24.96 5.08
N SER A 73 3.39 -24.71 5.40
CA SER A 73 4.49 -25.40 4.71
C SER A 73 4.46 -26.92 4.92
N LYS A 74 4.33 -27.35 6.18
CA LYS A 74 4.45 -28.76 6.59
C LYS A 74 3.19 -29.57 6.30
N ASN A 75 2.02 -28.96 6.49
CA ASN A 75 0.74 -29.66 6.44
C ASN A 75 0.03 -29.56 5.09
N VAL A 76 0.45 -28.62 4.23
CA VAL A 76 -0.18 -28.39 2.92
C VAL A 76 0.85 -28.50 1.79
N ILE A 77 1.88 -27.64 1.80
CA ILE A 77 2.83 -27.53 0.67
C ILE A 77 3.63 -28.83 0.49
N GLU A 78 4.27 -29.32 1.55
CA GLU A 78 5.09 -30.54 1.50
C GLU A 78 4.27 -31.80 1.09
N PRO A 79 3.09 -32.07 1.68
CA PRO A 79 2.22 -33.17 1.23
C PRO A 79 1.83 -33.08 -0.24
N LEU A 80 1.47 -31.88 -0.75
CA LEU A 80 1.12 -31.70 -2.15
C LEU A 80 2.32 -31.96 -3.09
N VAL A 81 3.51 -31.47 -2.74
CA VAL A 81 4.75 -31.77 -3.47
C VAL A 81 5.01 -33.28 -3.50
N ASN A 82 4.85 -33.95 -2.35
CA ASN A 82 5.02 -35.40 -2.25
C ASN A 82 4.01 -36.17 -3.09
N HIS A 83 2.73 -35.77 -3.09
CA HIS A 83 1.70 -36.40 -3.92
C HIS A 83 1.97 -36.18 -5.42
N LYS A 84 2.33 -34.96 -5.83
CA LYS A 84 2.73 -34.65 -7.21
C LYS A 84 3.90 -35.53 -7.67
N ASN A 85 4.97 -35.60 -6.87
CA ASN A 85 6.16 -36.38 -7.19
C ASN A 85 5.86 -37.89 -7.29
N ASN A 86 4.94 -38.40 -6.48
CA ASN A 86 4.53 -39.80 -6.57
C ASN A 86 3.64 -40.08 -7.79
N ILE A 87 2.74 -39.16 -8.16
CA ILE A 87 1.95 -39.26 -9.40
C ILE A 87 2.88 -39.24 -10.62
N LEU A 88 3.89 -38.39 -10.65
CA LEU A 88 4.87 -38.30 -11.73
C LEU A 88 5.63 -39.61 -11.98
N LYS A 89 5.86 -40.40 -10.93
CA LYS A 89 6.54 -41.72 -11.02
C LYS A 89 5.64 -42.83 -11.56
N LEU A 90 4.33 -42.61 -11.68
CA LEU A 90 3.41 -43.59 -12.23
C LEU A 90 3.56 -43.65 -13.75
N ASN A 91 3.50 -44.85 -14.31
CA ASN A 91 3.46 -45.08 -15.75
C ASN A 91 2.00 -45.12 -16.24
N PRO A 92 1.45 -44.03 -16.83
CA PRO A 92 0.07 -44.03 -17.30
C PRO A 92 -0.13 -44.94 -18.52
N PRO A 93 -1.24 -45.67 -18.57
CA PRO A 93 -1.78 -46.18 -19.83
C PRO A 93 -1.99 -45.03 -20.83
N GLU A 94 -1.87 -45.31 -22.14
CA GLU A 94 -1.91 -44.29 -23.21
C GLU A 94 -3.11 -43.33 -23.07
N LYS A 95 -4.30 -43.88 -22.80
CA LYS A 95 -5.54 -43.12 -22.64
C LYS A 95 -5.54 -42.11 -21.48
N TYR A 96 -4.60 -42.20 -20.53
CA TYR A 96 -4.51 -41.31 -19.36
C TYR A 96 -3.31 -40.37 -19.38
N LYS A 97 -2.39 -40.47 -20.35
CA LYS A 97 -1.20 -39.61 -20.42
C LYS A 97 -1.53 -38.12 -20.38
N ALA A 98 -2.49 -37.67 -21.20
CA ALA A 98 -2.91 -36.27 -21.24
C ALA A 98 -3.52 -35.80 -19.92
N ARG A 99 -4.39 -36.62 -19.29
CA ARG A 99 -5.00 -36.29 -18.00
C ARG A 99 -4.00 -36.24 -16.86
N GLN A 100 -3.03 -37.16 -16.84
CA GLN A 100 -1.95 -37.11 -15.86
C GLN A 100 -1.12 -35.83 -16.02
N LYS A 101 -0.85 -35.40 -17.25
CA LYS A 101 -0.17 -34.13 -17.51
C LYS A 101 -0.96 -32.94 -16.93
N TYR A 102 -2.25 -32.82 -17.26
CA TYR A 102 -3.09 -31.76 -16.71
C TYR A 102 -3.19 -31.82 -15.17
N LEU A 103 -3.27 -33.01 -14.58
CA LEU A 103 -3.27 -33.17 -13.12
C LEU A 103 -1.97 -32.65 -12.50
N VAL A 104 -0.82 -32.99 -13.09
CA VAL A 104 0.49 -32.55 -12.60
C VAL A 104 0.65 -31.03 -12.77
N ASP A 105 0.26 -30.47 -13.92
CA ASP A 105 0.33 -29.03 -14.18
C ASP A 105 -0.59 -28.26 -13.22
N GLY A 106 -1.79 -28.78 -12.97
CA GLY A 106 -2.71 -28.24 -11.96
C GLY A 106 -2.12 -28.30 -10.54
N LEU A 107 -1.50 -29.42 -10.17
CA LEU A 107 -0.84 -29.58 -8.87
C LEU A 107 0.35 -28.63 -8.69
N GLU A 108 1.14 -28.40 -9.75
CA GLU A 108 2.24 -27.43 -9.72
C GLU A 108 1.72 -26.03 -9.39
N ASN A 109 0.69 -25.58 -10.11
CA ASN A 109 0.08 -24.28 -9.86
C ASN A 109 -0.58 -24.24 -8.47
N ASN A 110 -1.23 -25.32 -8.02
CA ASN A 110 -1.82 -25.40 -6.68
C ASN A 110 -0.76 -25.23 -5.57
N ILE A 111 0.39 -25.88 -5.72
CA ILE A 111 1.54 -25.69 -4.80
C ILE A 111 1.99 -24.22 -4.82
N MET A 112 2.04 -23.59 -6.00
CA MET A 112 2.42 -22.18 -6.12
C MET A 112 1.39 -21.23 -5.50
N ILE A 113 0.09 -21.54 -5.51
CA ILE A 113 -0.94 -20.79 -4.76
C ILE A 113 -0.54 -20.67 -3.29
N TYR A 114 -0.25 -21.80 -2.63
CA TYR A 114 0.09 -21.80 -1.20
C TYR A 114 1.42 -21.12 -0.90
N LYS A 115 2.45 -21.32 -1.74
CA LYS A 115 3.74 -20.63 -1.60
C LYS A 115 3.59 -19.11 -1.77
N GLN A 116 2.78 -18.68 -2.73
CA GLN A 116 2.55 -17.28 -2.99
C GLN A 116 1.73 -16.64 -1.87
N ALA A 117 0.73 -17.35 -1.35
CA ALA A 117 -0.03 -16.91 -0.18
C ALA A 117 0.87 -16.72 1.05
N PHE A 118 1.73 -17.70 1.35
CA PHE A 118 2.72 -17.60 2.41
C PHE A 118 3.64 -16.38 2.22
N THR A 119 4.06 -16.12 0.98
CA THR A 119 4.93 -14.98 0.64
C THR A 119 4.22 -13.64 0.85
N ILE A 120 2.97 -13.52 0.39
CA ILE A 120 2.14 -12.31 0.56
C ILE A 120 1.97 -11.97 2.04
N ILE A 121 1.66 -12.99 2.85
CA ILE A 121 1.40 -12.82 4.29
C ILE A 121 2.67 -12.37 5.02
N ASN A 122 3.81 -13.00 4.73
CA ASN A 122 5.07 -12.70 5.43
C ASN A 122 5.80 -11.47 4.90
N ASN A 123 5.48 -11.00 3.68
CA ASN A 123 6.13 -9.86 3.05
C ASN A 123 5.12 -8.75 2.69
N ALA A 124 4.08 -8.58 3.50
CA ALA A 124 3.00 -7.63 3.27
C ALA A 124 3.45 -6.16 3.20
N ASN A 125 4.67 -5.85 3.68
CA ASN A 125 5.27 -4.52 3.67
C ASN A 125 6.33 -4.32 2.55
N ASN A 126 6.55 -5.30 1.68
CA ASN A 126 7.61 -5.25 0.66
C ASN A 126 7.10 -4.66 -0.68
N MET A 127 8.00 -4.03 -1.45
CA MET A 127 7.69 -3.27 -2.67
C MET A 127 7.08 -4.10 -3.81
N ASN A 128 7.22 -5.43 -3.80
CA ASN A 128 6.78 -6.31 -4.90
C ASN A 128 5.45 -7.04 -4.63
N LEU A 129 4.61 -6.50 -3.74
CA LEU A 129 3.34 -7.12 -3.37
C LEU A 129 2.32 -7.17 -4.54
N ASN A 130 2.30 -6.15 -5.41
CA ASN A 130 1.45 -6.16 -6.62
C ASN A 130 1.68 -7.39 -7.50
N LYS A 131 2.96 -7.67 -7.82
CA LYS A 131 3.33 -8.81 -8.65
C LYS A 131 2.95 -10.14 -7.98
N SER A 132 3.14 -10.23 -6.67
CA SER A 132 2.74 -11.39 -5.88
C SER A 132 1.23 -11.67 -5.95
N LEU A 133 0.41 -10.62 -5.94
CA LEU A 133 -1.06 -10.73 -6.04
C LEU A 133 -1.50 -11.14 -7.44
N GLU A 134 -0.86 -10.62 -8.49
CA GLU A 134 -1.10 -11.03 -9.88
C GLU A 134 -0.73 -12.51 -10.10
N ASP A 135 0.43 -12.93 -9.60
CA ASP A 135 0.89 -14.30 -9.72
C ASP A 135 -0.06 -15.27 -8.99
N LEU A 136 -0.56 -14.90 -7.81
CA LEU A 136 -1.57 -15.68 -7.08
C LEU A 136 -2.86 -15.89 -7.91
N LYS A 137 -3.36 -14.84 -8.57
CA LYS A 137 -4.51 -14.94 -9.48
C LYS A 137 -4.20 -15.86 -10.66
N SER A 138 -3.03 -15.71 -11.27
CA SER A 138 -2.61 -16.56 -12.40
C SER A 138 -2.54 -18.03 -11.99
N TYR A 139 -1.99 -18.34 -10.83
CA TYR A 139 -1.92 -19.72 -10.32
C TYR A 139 -3.31 -20.29 -10.02
N ARG A 140 -4.23 -19.49 -9.47
CA ARG A 140 -5.64 -19.87 -9.31
C ARG A 140 -6.25 -20.30 -10.63
N ASP A 141 -6.21 -19.43 -11.63
CA ASP A 141 -6.89 -19.64 -12.91
C ASP A 141 -6.30 -20.84 -13.67
N LYS A 142 -4.97 -20.98 -13.64
CA LYS A 142 -4.27 -22.15 -14.21
C LYS A 142 -4.58 -23.45 -13.47
N THR A 143 -4.76 -23.41 -12.15
CA THR A 143 -5.11 -24.61 -11.37
C THR A 143 -6.52 -25.08 -11.72
N ASP A 144 -7.50 -24.17 -11.71
CA ASP A 144 -8.89 -24.50 -12.02
C ASP A 144 -9.05 -25.04 -13.45
N SER A 145 -8.40 -24.38 -14.42
CA SER A 145 -8.37 -24.83 -15.82
C SER A 145 -7.78 -26.23 -15.97
N ASN A 146 -6.59 -26.48 -15.39
CA ASN A 146 -5.93 -27.78 -15.49
C ASN A 146 -6.68 -28.90 -14.76
N TYR A 147 -7.23 -28.62 -13.57
CA TYR A 147 -8.06 -29.60 -12.86
C TYR A 147 -9.33 -29.93 -13.65
N SER A 148 -9.96 -28.95 -14.28
CA SER A 148 -11.10 -29.18 -15.16
C SER A 148 -10.75 -30.05 -16.37
N LEU A 149 -9.58 -29.85 -16.99
CA LEU A 149 -9.08 -30.69 -18.10
C LEU A 149 -8.66 -32.10 -17.65
N ALA A 150 -8.21 -32.25 -16.41
CA ALA A 150 -7.84 -33.55 -15.86
C ALA A 150 -9.06 -34.43 -15.52
N LYS A 151 -10.25 -33.84 -15.34
CA LYS A 151 -11.43 -34.54 -14.81
C LYS A 151 -11.86 -35.77 -15.62
N GLY A 152 -12.32 -36.78 -14.87
CA GLY A 152 -12.99 -37.97 -15.41
C GLY A 152 -13.09 -39.10 -14.38
N GLU A 153 -13.50 -40.30 -14.82
CA GLU A 153 -13.87 -41.41 -13.92
C GLU A 153 -12.83 -41.75 -12.82
N ALA A 154 -11.53 -41.77 -13.16
CA ALA A 154 -10.44 -42.01 -12.21
C ALA A 154 -9.80 -40.72 -11.67
N PHE A 155 -10.22 -39.56 -12.16
CA PHE A 155 -9.60 -38.26 -11.96
C PHE A 155 -10.61 -37.23 -11.44
N ASP A 156 -11.27 -37.49 -10.30
CA ASP A 156 -12.20 -36.53 -9.69
C ASP A 156 -11.45 -35.48 -8.86
N ILE A 157 -10.52 -34.76 -9.49
CA ILE A 157 -9.78 -33.66 -8.85
C ILE A 157 -10.65 -32.41 -8.79
N GLN A 158 -10.63 -31.73 -7.64
CA GLN A 158 -11.52 -30.62 -7.35
C GLN A 158 -10.73 -29.33 -7.05
N PHE A 159 -11.25 -28.23 -7.57
CA PHE A 159 -10.94 -26.87 -7.11
C PHE A 159 -12.10 -26.43 -6.20
N PRO A 160 -12.04 -26.73 -4.89
CA PRO A 160 -13.20 -26.54 -4.03
C PRO A 160 -13.45 -25.06 -3.74
N PRO A 161 -14.71 -24.67 -3.43
CA PRO A 161 -15.04 -23.31 -3.03
C PRO A 161 -14.21 -22.81 -1.84
N THR A 162 -13.85 -23.68 -0.90
CA THR A 162 -13.02 -23.34 0.26
C THR A 162 -11.62 -22.85 -0.15
N LEU A 163 -11.01 -23.47 -1.16
CA LEU A 163 -9.74 -23.02 -1.73
C LEU A 163 -9.90 -21.66 -2.40
N ASN A 164 -10.98 -21.45 -3.16
CA ASN A 164 -11.24 -20.16 -3.77
C ASN A 164 -11.41 -19.05 -2.71
N THR A 165 -12.21 -19.31 -1.67
CA THR A 165 -12.39 -18.38 -0.55
C THR A 165 -11.08 -18.04 0.13
N PHE A 166 -10.24 -19.04 0.43
CA PHE A 166 -8.92 -18.80 1.02
C PHE A 166 -8.07 -17.87 0.14
N ILE A 167 -8.03 -18.11 -1.18
CA ILE A 167 -7.29 -17.26 -2.13
C ILE A 167 -7.84 -15.83 -2.12
N ASP A 168 -9.16 -15.66 -2.16
CA ASP A 168 -9.80 -14.34 -2.13
C ASP A 168 -9.50 -13.59 -0.82
N THR A 169 -9.46 -14.31 0.32
CA THR A 169 -9.05 -13.74 1.60
C THR A 169 -7.59 -13.27 1.58
N VAL A 170 -6.67 -14.05 0.99
CA VAL A 170 -5.27 -13.66 0.82
C VAL A 170 -5.12 -12.45 -0.10
N LEU A 171 -5.86 -12.41 -1.21
CA LEU A 171 -5.87 -11.26 -2.11
C LEU A 171 -6.37 -9.99 -1.40
N SER A 172 -7.45 -10.11 -0.62
CA SER A 172 -8.00 -9.01 0.19
C SER A 172 -6.99 -8.51 1.22
N PHE A 173 -6.33 -9.41 1.95
CA PHE A 173 -5.27 -9.06 2.90
C PHE A 173 -4.11 -8.29 2.23
N GLY A 174 -3.66 -8.75 1.07
CA GLY A 174 -2.58 -8.07 0.34
C GLY A 174 -2.99 -6.69 -0.20
N ASN A 175 -4.22 -6.56 -0.73
CA ASN A 175 -4.73 -5.26 -1.20
C ASN A 175 -4.86 -4.24 -0.05
N LYS A 176 -5.42 -4.64 1.10
CA LYS A 176 -5.46 -3.79 2.31
C LYS A 176 -4.05 -3.34 2.74
N SER A 177 -3.07 -4.23 2.61
CA SER A 177 -1.68 -3.90 2.92
C SER A 177 -1.09 -2.85 1.97
N LEU A 178 -1.39 -2.94 0.66
CA LEU A 178 -1.00 -1.94 -0.34
C LEU A 178 -1.65 -0.57 -0.10
N GLU A 179 -2.94 -0.55 0.23
CA GLU A 179 -3.67 0.67 0.57
C GLU A 179 -3.04 1.36 1.77
N LYS A 180 -2.74 0.60 2.83
CA LYS A 180 -2.05 1.12 4.02
C LYS A 180 -0.68 1.71 3.68
N GLN A 181 0.13 1.03 2.85
CA GLN A 181 1.43 1.57 2.41
C GLN A 181 1.28 2.87 1.63
N THR A 182 0.29 2.95 0.74
CA THR A 182 0.02 4.14 -0.06
C THR A 182 -0.40 5.32 0.83
N GLN A 183 -1.28 5.07 1.80
CA GLN A 183 -1.69 6.08 2.78
C GLN A 183 -0.51 6.58 3.63
N LEU A 184 0.39 5.69 4.05
CA LEU A 184 1.61 6.09 4.78
C LEU A 184 2.50 7.00 3.94
N LYS A 185 2.76 6.64 2.67
CA LYS A 185 3.55 7.49 1.76
C LYS A 185 2.92 8.86 1.53
N ILE A 186 1.59 8.92 1.39
CA ILE A 186 0.87 10.19 1.26
C ILE A 186 1.04 11.03 2.53
N LYS A 187 0.86 10.43 3.71
CA LYS A 187 1.05 11.12 5.00
C LYS A 187 2.48 11.63 5.17
N GLU A 188 3.48 10.83 4.81
CA GLU A 188 4.89 11.22 4.83
C GLU A 188 5.16 12.41 3.89
N ALA A 189 4.66 12.35 2.66
CA ALA A 189 4.81 13.45 1.70
C ALA A 189 4.14 14.74 2.19
N GLN A 190 2.93 14.64 2.75
CA GLN A 190 2.22 15.76 3.38
C GLN A 190 3.01 16.35 4.55
N ASN A 191 3.57 15.51 5.42
CA ASN A 191 4.40 15.95 6.55
C ASN A 191 5.65 16.70 6.09
N VAL A 192 6.34 16.21 5.07
CA VAL A 192 7.53 16.88 4.50
C VAL A 192 7.15 18.22 3.88
N GLN A 193 6.09 18.26 3.07
CA GLN A 193 5.61 19.50 2.46
C GLN A 193 5.21 20.54 3.52
N PHE A 194 4.46 20.11 4.54
CA PHE A 194 4.06 20.95 5.65
C PHE A 194 5.26 21.52 6.39
N LYS A 195 6.22 20.66 6.80
CA LYS A 195 7.42 21.08 7.53
C LYS A 195 8.24 22.11 6.74
N ASN A 196 8.48 21.85 5.45
CA ASN A 196 9.23 22.79 4.60
C ASN A 196 8.51 24.14 4.48
N SER A 197 7.19 24.13 4.32
CA SER A 197 6.41 25.35 4.14
C SER A 197 6.36 26.19 5.42
N VAL A 198 6.17 25.53 6.57
CA VAL A 198 6.24 26.18 7.88
C VAL A 198 7.64 26.75 8.14
N GLU A 199 8.71 26.03 7.81
CA GLU A 199 10.08 26.50 8.00
C GLU A 199 10.39 27.73 7.11
N ILE A 200 9.95 27.73 5.85
CA ILE A 200 10.08 28.88 4.95
C ILE A 200 9.31 30.08 5.50
N ALA A 201 8.05 29.90 5.90
CA ALA A 201 7.24 30.96 6.48
C ALA A 201 7.84 31.52 7.77
N LYS A 202 8.34 30.62 8.64
CA LYS A 202 9.04 30.97 9.88
C LYS A 202 10.27 31.84 9.59
N ASN A 203 11.12 31.43 8.64
CA ASN A 203 12.33 32.19 8.29
C ASN A 203 11.98 33.57 7.70
N LYS A 204 11.02 33.64 6.77
CA LYS A 204 10.56 34.93 6.22
C LYS A 204 10.00 35.87 7.30
N LEU A 205 9.20 35.33 8.23
CA LEU A 205 8.66 36.11 9.34
C LEU A 205 9.77 36.55 10.31
N GLU A 206 10.76 35.69 10.58
CA GLU A 206 11.91 36.04 11.40
C GLU A 206 12.69 37.22 10.81
N ASP A 207 12.92 37.20 9.49
CA ASP A 207 13.56 38.31 8.78
C ASP A 207 12.75 39.61 8.92
N LEU A 208 11.42 39.54 8.77
CA LEU A 208 10.52 40.70 8.96
C LEU A 208 10.57 41.25 10.38
N LEU A 209 10.60 40.38 11.40
CA LEU A 209 10.64 40.79 12.81
C LEU A 209 11.99 41.37 13.23
N ASN A 210 13.08 40.95 12.56
CA ASN A 210 14.44 41.37 12.86
C ASN A 210 14.91 42.59 12.05
N LYS A 211 14.12 43.06 11.07
CA LYS A 211 14.37 44.34 10.40
C LYS A 211 14.41 45.51 11.41
N ASN A 212 15.18 46.55 11.07
CA ASN A 212 15.33 47.78 11.87
C ASN A 212 13.98 48.28 12.42
N SER A 213 13.97 48.77 13.67
CA SER A 213 12.77 49.36 14.27
C SER A 213 12.27 50.51 13.41
N TYR A 214 11.06 50.37 12.86
CA TYR A 214 10.40 51.44 12.14
C TYR A 214 10.28 52.70 12.99
N VAL A 215 10.06 52.55 14.30
CA VAL A 215 9.92 53.67 15.24
C VAL A 215 11.23 54.42 15.46
N ASP A 216 12.38 53.73 15.46
CA ASP A 216 13.69 54.38 15.50
C ASP A 216 13.94 55.20 14.23
N ASN A 217 13.58 54.65 13.07
CA ASN A 217 13.70 55.35 11.79
C ASN A 217 12.77 56.58 11.73
N ILE A 218 11.53 56.45 12.21
CA ILE A 218 10.56 57.56 12.32
C ILE A 218 11.10 58.65 13.25
N SER A 219 11.68 58.29 14.39
CA SER A 219 12.27 59.23 15.34
C SER A 219 13.43 60.01 14.72
N ARG A 220 14.32 59.34 13.99
CA ARG A 220 15.42 60.00 13.24
C ARG A 220 14.91 60.94 12.15
N ILE A 221 13.90 60.52 11.38
CA ILE A 221 13.29 61.35 10.33
C ILE A 221 12.70 62.63 10.94
N ARG A 222 12.08 62.54 12.12
CA ARG A 222 11.56 63.69 12.88
C ARG A 222 12.65 64.64 13.36
N GLU A 223 13.79 64.11 13.84
CA GLU A 223 14.93 64.94 14.26
C GLU A 223 15.59 65.67 13.08
N GLU A 224 15.64 65.01 11.91
CA GLU A 224 16.31 65.53 10.71
C GLU A 224 15.37 66.30 9.76
N ASN A 225 14.08 66.48 10.11
CA ASN A 225 13.03 67.08 9.26
C ASN A 225 12.98 66.48 7.83
N ARG A 226 13.07 65.15 7.71
CA ARG A 226 13.01 64.44 6.42
C ARG A 226 11.60 63.96 6.09
N ILE A 227 11.41 63.47 4.85
CA ILE A 227 10.16 62.87 4.37
C ILE A 227 10.00 61.42 4.86
N PHE A 228 8.76 61.03 5.18
CA PHE A 228 8.43 59.68 5.67
C PHE A 228 8.32 58.61 4.56
N GLU A 229 8.34 59.01 3.28
CA GLU A 229 8.15 58.14 2.11
C GLU A 229 8.99 56.84 2.14
N PRO A 230 10.31 56.87 2.46
CA PRO A 230 11.11 55.64 2.47
C PRO A 230 10.64 54.61 3.51
N VAL A 231 10.06 55.08 4.63
CA VAL A 231 9.50 54.20 5.67
C VAL A 231 8.18 53.60 5.20
N LEU A 232 7.31 54.41 4.57
CA LEU A 232 6.05 53.93 3.99
C LEU A 232 6.28 52.88 2.90
N GLU A 233 7.26 53.09 2.01
CA GLU A 233 7.66 52.10 1.00
C GLU A 233 8.17 50.79 1.63
N SER A 234 8.96 50.89 2.70
CA SER A 234 9.44 49.71 3.42
C SER A 234 8.29 48.94 4.09
N ILE A 235 7.35 49.64 4.73
CA ILE A 235 6.15 49.01 5.32
C ILE A 235 5.32 48.32 4.24
N LYS A 236 5.13 48.96 3.08
CA LYS A 236 4.40 48.37 1.94
C LYS A 236 5.07 47.07 1.47
N LYS A 237 6.38 47.06 1.29
CA LYS A 237 7.14 45.87 0.89
C LYS A 237 7.03 44.73 1.91
N ASP A 238 6.98 45.06 3.21
CA ASP A 238 6.78 44.07 4.27
C ASP A 238 5.36 43.51 4.28
N LYS A 239 4.33 44.34 3.99
CA LYS A 239 2.95 43.88 3.78
C LYS A 239 2.86 42.92 2.58
N GLU A 240 3.54 43.21 1.48
CA GLU A 240 3.62 42.33 0.30
C GLU A 240 4.30 41.00 0.66
N THR A 241 5.44 41.04 1.34
CA THR A 241 6.14 39.83 1.82
C THR A 241 5.26 38.99 2.74
N LEU A 242 4.50 39.62 3.63
CA LEU A 242 3.57 38.94 4.52
C LEU A 242 2.40 38.30 3.76
N SER A 243 1.88 38.97 2.73
CA SER A 243 0.86 38.42 1.83
C SER A 243 1.37 37.16 1.12
N ASP A 244 2.60 37.17 0.62
CA ASP A 244 3.22 35.99 0.01
C ASP A 244 3.34 34.81 0.99
N ILE A 245 3.62 35.09 2.28
CA ILE A 245 3.62 34.05 3.32
C ILE A 245 2.21 33.45 3.46
N PHE A 246 1.17 34.28 3.58
CA PHE A 246 -0.21 33.79 3.70
C PHE A 246 -0.63 32.94 2.51
N ILE A 247 -0.32 33.37 1.28
CA ILE A 247 -0.61 32.62 0.07
C ILE A 247 0.09 31.25 0.11
N SER A 248 1.40 31.23 0.39
CA SER A 248 2.18 29.99 0.45
C SER A 248 1.67 28.99 1.48
N LEU A 249 1.10 29.47 2.59
CA LEU A 249 0.53 28.63 3.65
C LEU A 249 -0.93 28.22 3.39
N SER A 250 -1.62 28.86 2.44
CA SER A 250 -3.01 28.51 2.11
C SER A 250 -3.11 27.27 1.21
N GLU A 251 -2.04 26.94 0.49
CA GLU A 251 -2.00 25.86 -0.50
C GLU A 251 -1.50 24.53 0.06
N ILE A 252 -1.10 24.48 1.34
CA ILE A 252 -0.44 23.31 1.91
C ILE A 252 -1.45 22.38 2.61
N PRO A 253 -1.30 21.05 2.44
CA PRO A 253 -2.06 20.10 3.24
C PRO A 253 -1.56 20.14 4.68
N ILE A 254 -2.49 20.22 5.63
CA ILE A 254 -2.19 20.27 7.07
C ILE A 254 -2.38 18.86 7.66
N PRO A 255 -1.33 18.22 8.19
CA PRO A 255 -1.47 16.95 8.89
C PRO A 255 -2.34 17.10 10.15
N GLU A 256 -3.16 16.08 10.45
CA GLU A 256 -4.15 16.12 11.55
C GLU A 256 -3.52 16.50 12.90
N ASP A 257 -2.32 16.00 13.20
CA ASP A 257 -1.59 16.23 14.45
C ASP A 257 -0.85 17.58 14.50
N LYS A 258 -0.83 18.35 13.39
CA LYS A 258 -0.09 19.62 13.28
C LYS A 258 -0.98 20.87 13.21
N ASN A 259 -2.30 20.71 13.33
CA ASN A 259 -3.25 21.83 13.32
C ASN A 259 -2.88 22.95 14.32
N ASN A 260 -2.51 22.59 15.56
CA ASN A 260 -2.16 23.57 16.58
C ASN A 260 -0.95 24.44 16.20
N ILE A 261 0.06 23.83 15.57
CA ILE A 261 1.27 24.53 15.10
C ILE A 261 0.90 25.51 13.98
N PHE A 262 0.09 25.05 13.02
CA PHE A 262 -0.39 25.89 11.93
C PHE A 262 -1.23 27.07 12.42
N SER A 263 -2.20 26.83 13.32
CA SER A 263 -3.04 27.89 13.90
C SER A 263 -2.22 28.90 14.69
N THR A 264 -1.18 28.46 15.41
CA THR A 264 -0.27 29.36 16.14
C THR A 264 0.48 30.27 15.16
N LEU A 265 1.04 29.72 14.09
CA LEU A 265 1.72 30.50 13.05
C LEU A 265 0.76 31.52 12.40
N GLN A 266 -0.44 31.10 12.02
CA GLN A 266 -1.45 31.99 11.45
C GLN A 266 -1.82 33.14 12.39
N SER A 267 -1.96 32.87 13.69
CA SER A 267 -2.23 33.91 14.68
C SER A 267 -1.10 34.94 14.74
N ILE A 268 0.17 34.50 14.72
CA ILE A 268 1.32 35.41 14.76
C ILE A 268 1.38 36.26 13.49
N LEU A 269 1.17 35.66 12.32
CA LEU A 269 1.14 36.38 11.04
C LEU A 269 0.01 37.43 11.01
N LYS A 270 -1.16 37.09 11.55
CA LYS A 270 -2.29 38.02 11.66
C LYS A 270 -1.97 39.19 12.60
N ASP A 271 -1.39 38.91 13.76
CA ASP A 271 -0.97 39.94 14.72
C ASP A 271 0.07 40.89 14.07
N TYR A 272 1.02 40.35 13.31
CA TYR A 272 2.01 41.15 12.59
C TYR A 272 1.40 41.97 11.45
N SER A 273 0.41 41.43 10.73
CA SER A 273 -0.35 42.18 9.73
C SER A 273 -1.07 43.38 10.35
N VAL A 274 -1.68 43.20 11.52
CA VAL A 274 -2.35 44.29 12.25
C VAL A 274 -1.33 45.34 12.70
N TYR A 275 -0.17 44.92 13.20
CA TYR A 275 0.93 45.84 13.54
C TYR A 275 1.35 46.71 12.34
N LEU A 276 1.65 46.10 11.19
CA LEU A 276 2.04 46.86 9.99
C LEU A 276 0.94 47.80 9.50
N GLN A 277 -0.33 47.40 9.63
CA GLN A 277 -1.45 48.24 9.25
C GLN A 277 -1.57 49.47 10.16
N THR A 278 -1.61 49.27 11.48
CA THR A 278 -1.72 50.36 12.46
C THR A 278 -0.54 51.33 12.35
N LEU A 279 0.67 50.81 12.14
CA LEU A 279 1.86 51.64 11.94
C LEU A 279 1.76 52.49 10.67
N ASN A 280 1.35 51.89 9.55
CA ASN A 280 1.14 52.59 8.29
C ASN A 280 0.12 53.74 8.44
N ASP A 281 -1.03 53.44 9.05
CA ASP A 281 -2.13 54.39 9.19
C ASP A 281 -1.74 55.56 10.11
N THR A 282 -0.98 55.28 11.17
CA THR A 282 -0.42 56.30 12.07
C THR A 282 0.55 57.21 11.32
N LEU A 283 1.44 56.63 10.51
CA LEU A 283 2.47 57.36 9.78
C LEU A 283 1.89 58.21 8.64
N GLU A 284 0.93 57.68 7.87
CA GLU A 284 0.21 58.43 6.85
C GLU A 284 -0.57 59.60 7.47
N SER A 285 -1.21 59.38 8.62
CA SER A 285 -1.94 60.43 9.34
C SER A 285 -1.01 61.55 9.81
N GLU A 286 0.19 61.22 10.27
CA GLU A 286 1.20 62.21 10.66
C GLU A 286 1.75 62.97 9.44
N ASN A 287 2.11 62.26 8.37
CA ASN A 287 2.66 62.82 7.13
C ASN A 287 1.68 63.80 6.46
N ASN A 288 0.37 63.55 6.57
CA ASN A 288 -0.67 64.40 6.01
C ASN A 288 -1.17 65.49 6.97
N SER A 289 -0.64 65.58 8.20
CA SER A 289 -1.09 66.58 9.16
C SER A 289 -0.41 67.94 8.92
N GLU A 290 -1.19 68.95 8.53
CA GLU A 290 -0.69 70.31 8.26
C GLU A 290 -0.34 71.11 9.53
N ASN A 291 -0.57 70.55 10.73
CA ASN A 291 -0.61 71.32 11.98
C ASN A 291 0.23 70.68 13.11
N THR A 292 1.40 71.26 13.39
CA THR A 292 2.41 70.79 14.36
C THR A 292 2.12 71.24 15.80
N GLY A 293 0.88 71.15 16.27
CA GLY A 293 0.55 71.43 17.67
C GLY A 293 1.16 70.38 18.62
N ILE A 294 1.69 70.80 19.77
CA ILE A 294 2.32 69.91 20.78
C ILE A 294 1.42 68.71 21.14
N PHE A 295 0.11 68.93 21.22
CA PHE A 295 -0.87 67.88 21.53
C PHE A 295 -0.96 66.80 20.44
N ILE A 296 -0.95 67.19 19.16
CA ILE A 296 -1.01 66.28 18.01
C ILE A 296 0.26 65.43 17.97
N LYS A 297 1.43 66.05 18.17
CA LYS A 297 2.73 65.35 18.24
C LYS A 297 2.76 64.30 19.36
N LYS A 298 2.25 64.64 20.55
CA LYS A 298 2.16 63.72 21.69
C LYS A 298 1.20 62.55 21.44
N SER A 299 0.12 62.77 20.68
CA SER A 299 -0.81 61.69 20.29
C SER A 299 -0.12 60.66 19.39
N PHE A 300 0.62 61.11 18.38
CA PHE A 300 1.38 60.20 17.50
C PHE A 300 2.46 59.44 18.27
N GLU A 301 3.19 60.09 19.20
CA GLU A 301 4.17 59.42 20.07
C GLU A 301 3.56 58.28 20.90
N ASN A 302 2.36 58.48 21.45
CA ASN A 302 1.65 57.41 22.16
C ASN A 302 1.32 56.22 21.24
N SER A 303 0.83 56.49 20.02
CA SER A 303 0.52 55.46 19.03
C SER A 303 1.76 54.67 18.60
N TYR A 304 2.93 55.32 18.44
CA TYR A 304 4.17 54.60 18.16
C TYR A 304 4.63 53.74 19.35
N THR A 305 4.54 54.27 20.57
CA THR A 305 4.88 53.52 21.79
C THR A 305 4.01 52.26 21.94
N GLU A 306 2.72 52.36 21.62
CA GLU A 306 1.81 51.20 21.64
C GLU A 306 2.15 50.19 20.54
N ASN A 307 2.47 50.67 19.33
CA ASN A 307 2.95 49.81 18.23
C ASN A 307 4.23 49.05 18.58
N GLU A 308 5.20 49.67 19.27
CA GLU A 308 6.40 48.97 19.74
C GLU A 308 6.09 47.87 20.75
N LYS A 309 5.20 48.14 21.72
CA LYS A 309 4.74 47.12 22.67
C LYS A 309 4.07 45.95 21.96
N ASN A 310 3.26 46.23 20.93
CA ASN A 310 2.62 45.20 20.12
C ASN A 310 3.66 44.36 19.35
N LEU A 311 4.65 45.00 18.72
CA LEU A 311 5.75 44.30 18.06
C LEU A 311 6.51 43.39 19.04
N GLU A 312 6.82 43.88 20.24
CA GLU A 312 7.51 43.09 21.27
C GLU A 312 6.68 41.89 21.73
N ASN A 313 5.37 42.06 21.90
CA ASN A 313 4.46 40.94 22.17
C ASN A 313 4.46 39.90 21.05
N ILE A 314 4.49 40.34 19.79
CA ILE A 314 4.56 39.44 18.62
C ILE A 314 5.88 38.69 18.61
N LYS A 315 7.02 39.37 18.83
CA LYS A 315 8.36 38.75 18.94
C LYS A 315 8.38 37.67 20.02
N ASN A 316 7.77 37.95 21.18
CA ASN A 316 7.67 36.98 22.28
C ASN A 316 6.81 35.76 21.91
N LYS A 317 5.67 35.94 21.23
CA LYS A 317 4.87 34.82 20.71
C LYS A 317 5.65 34.01 19.68
N PHE A 318 6.35 34.68 18.77
CA PHE A 318 7.17 34.05 17.74
C PHE A 318 8.32 33.23 18.31
N ASN A 319 9.01 33.72 19.33
CA ASN A 319 10.08 32.97 20.01
C ASN A 319 9.54 31.68 20.65
N LYS A 320 8.39 31.75 21.34
CA LYS A 320 7.73 30.56 21.90
C LYS A 320 7.32 29.55 20.81
N PHE A 321 6.87 30.05 19.67
CA PHE A 321 6.55 29.22 18.50
C PHE A 321 7.80 28.54 17.93
N LYS A 322 8.93 29.24 17.80
CA LYS A 322 10.19 28.62 17.34
C LYS A 322 10.62 27.45 18.23
N ASP A 323 10.40 27.56 19.54
CA ASP A 323 10.70 26.46 20.47
C ASP A 323 9.76 25.27 20.30
N SER A 324 8.48 25.49 19.97
CA SER A 324 7.55 24.39 19.70
C SER A 324 7.86 23.65 18.39
N LEU A 325 8.50 24.32 17.41
CA LEU A 325 8.95 23.70 16.17
C LEU A 325 10.11 22.72 16.33
N LYS A 326 10.95 22.86 17.37
CA LYS A 326 12.08 21.95 17.63
C LYS A 326 11.63 20.51 17.95
N ASN A 327 10.36 20.32 18.29
CA ASN A 327 9.77 19.04 18.68
C ASN A 327 8.96 18.37 17.54
N ILE A 328 9.16 18.79 16.27
CA ILE A 328 8.45 18.30 15.07
C ILE A 328 9.42 17.65 14.07
#